data_AF-A0A947VYF6-F1
#
_entry.id   AF-A0A947VYF6-F1
#
_cell.length_a   1.000
_cell.length_b   1.000
_cell.length_c   1.000
_cell.angle_alpha   90.00
_cell.angle_beta   90.00
_cell.angle_gamma   90.00
#
_symmetry.space_group_name_H-M   'P 1'
#
loop_
_entity.id
_entity.type
_entity.pdbx_description
1 polymer ?
#
loop_
_entity_poly.entity_id
_entity_poly.type
_entity_poly.pdbx_seq_one_letter_code
_entity_poly.pdbx_strand_id
1 'polypeptide(L)'
;MQNQIYNNQFGLTKLLLIVGFFVVAYMLYNLTVSIYDNYQIEQHISEFETRNRELADENSKKLEDFQYYTSNEYIEKIAKQNLGLISDGEQVIIIPDEDLIILSEDEDALAASEEIRASWPNPKKWWKFFFSYNPYKV
;
A
#
# COMPACT_ATOMS: atom_id res chain seq x y z
N MET A 1 -55.44 47.87 -46.64
CA MET A 1 -54.85 47.86 -45.27
C MET A 1 -54.40 46.46 -44.80
N GLN A 2 -54.42 45.40 -45.63
CA GLN A 2 -54.05 44.04 -45.20
C GLN A 2 -52.54 43.71 -45.34
N ASN A 3 -51.77 44.42 -46.18
CA ASN A 3 -50.35 44.12 -46.41
C ASN A 3 -49.40 44.54 -45.27
N GLN A 4 -49.83 45.40 -44.34
CA GLN A 4 -48.97 45.82 -43.23
C GLN A 4 -48.98 44.85 -42.04
N ILE A 5 -50.05 44.05 -41.87
CA ILE A 5 -50.15 43.09 -40.76
C ILE A 5 -49.27 41.86 -41.02
N TYR A 6 -49.18 41.39 -42.27
CA TYR A 6 -48.37 40.22 -42.64
C TYR A 6 -46.86 40.43 -42.45
N ASN A 7 -46.33 41.62 -42.81
CA ASN A 7 -44.90 41.91 -42.65
C ASN A 7 -44.48 41.98 -41.18
N ASN A 8 -45.35 42.48 -40.29
CA ASN A 8 -45.02 42.60 -38.87
C ASN A 8 -45.03 41.24 -38.16
N GLN A 9 -45.93 40.32 -38.56
CA GLN A 9 -45.95 38.97 -38.00
C GLN A 9 -44.73 38.14 -38.43
N PHE A 10 -44.21 38.32 -39.66
CA PHE A 10 -43.01 37.62 -40.12
C PHE A 10 -41.72 38.13 -39.46
N GLY A 11 -41.67 39.40 -39.05
CA GLY A 11 -40.56 39.95 -38.27
C GLY A 11 -40.54 39.46 -36.82
N LEU A 12 -41.72 39.37 -36.18
CA LEU A 12 -41.86 38.92 -34.80
C LEU A 12 -41.49 37.44 -34.62
N THR A 13 -41.92 36.55 -35.52
CA THR A 13 -41.58 35.12 -35.45
C THR A 13 -40.09 34.87 -35.63
N LYS A 14 -39.43 35.61 -36.53
CA LYS A 14 -37.97 35.56 -36.69
C LYS A 14 -37.23 36.05 -35.45
N LEU A 15 -37.68 37.15 -34.84
CA LEU A 15 -37.10 37.67 -33.61
C LEU A 15 -37.24 36.65 -32.47
N LEU A 16 -38.42 36.05 -32.30
CA LEU A 16 -38.66 34.99 -31.32
C LEU A 16 -37.75 33.77 -31.55
N LEU A 17 -37.54 33.35 -32.80
CA LEU A 17 -36.62 32.27 -33.12
C LEU A 17 -35.17 32.61 -32.78
N ILE A 18 -34.73 33.83 -33.06
CA ILE A 18 -33.37 34.29 -32.73
C ILE A 18 -33.18 34.31 -31.21
N VAL A 19 -34.13 34.89 -30.47
CA VAL A 19 -34.09 34.93 -29.00
C VAL A 19 -34.12 33.52 -28.43
N GLY A 20 -35.00 32.65 -28.93
CA GLY A 20 -35.08 31.25 -28.52
C GLY A 20 -33.77 30.49 -28.79
N PHE A 21 -33.13 30.73 -29.93
CA PHE A 21 -31.83 30.16 -30.25
C PHE A 21 -30.76 30.59 -29.23
N PHE A 22 -30.69 31.88 -28.89
CA PHE A 22 -29.74 32.37 -27.88
C PHE A 22 -30.03 31.81 -26.49
N VAL A 23 -31.29 31.65 -26.11
CA VAL A 23 -31.66 31.01 -24.83
C VAL A 23 -31.17 29.57 -24.80
N VAL A 24 -31.42 28.79 -25.85
CA VAL A 24 -30.95 27.40 -25.94
C VAL A 24 -29.43 27.34 -25.92
N ALA A 25 -28.74 28.20 -26.67
CA ALA A 25 -27.28 28.26 -26.66
C ALA A 25 -26.73 28.60 -25.27
N TYR A 26 -27.37 29.53 -24.56
CA TYR A 26 -27.01 29.89 -23.18
C TYR A 26 -27.24 28.71 -22.21
N MET A 27 -28.36 27.99 -22.35
CA MET A 27 -28.62 26.80 -21.54
C MET A 27 -27.58 25.71 -21.78
N LEU A 28 -27.22 25.45 -23.04
CA LEU A 28 -26.17 24.48 -23.38
C LEU A 28 -24.82 24.88 -22.79
N TYR A 29 -24.46 26.16 -22.88
CA TYR A 29 -23.23 26.68 -22.26
C TYR A 29 -23.21 26.43 -20.75
N ASN A 30 -24.28 26.79 -20.04
CA ASN A 30 -24.37 26.57 -18.58
C ASN A 30 -24.33 25.09 -18.23
N LEU A 31 -24.98 24.23 -19.02
CA LEU A 31 -24.93 22.79 -18.82
C LEU A 31 -23.50 22.25 -18.95
N THR A 32 -22.77 22.67 -19.98
CA THR A 32 -21.38 22.26 -20.18
C THR A 32 -20.49 22.70 -19.01
N VAL A 33 -20.62 23.95 -18.57
CA VAL A 33 -19.86 24.47 -17.41
C VAL A 33 -20.22 23.69 -16.15
N SER A 34 -21.51 23.47 -15.89
CA SER A 34 -21.98 22.74 -14.71
C SER A 34 -21.46 21.31 -14.67
N ILE A 35 -21.42 20.60 -15.81
CA ILE A 35 -20.86 19.25 -15.89
C ILE A 35 -19.36 19.26 -15.56
N TYR A 36 -18.63 20.25 -16.09
CA TYR A 36 -17.19 20.39 -15.83
C TYR A 36 -16.90 20.66 -14.35
N ASP A 37 -17.64 21.59 -13.74
CA ASP A 37 -17.50 21.94 -12.33
C ASP A 37 -17.82 20.75 -11.42
N ASN A 38 -18.90 20.02 -11.71
CA ASN A 38 -19.26 18.82 -10.96
C ASN A 38 -18.17 17.75 -11.01
N TYR A 39 -17.53 17.56 -12.18
CA TYR A 39 -16.44 16.60 -12.31
C TYR A 39 -15.23 16.98 -11.45
N GLN A 40 -14.85 18.26 -11.42
CA GLN A 40 -13.76 18.72 -10.54
C GLN A 40 -14.11 18.57 -9.06
N ILE A 41 -15.34 18.91 -8.68
CA ILE A 41 -15.80 18.77 -7.30
C ILE A 41 -15.72 17.30 -6.85
N GLU A 42 -16.20 16.36 -7.67
CA GLU A 42 -16.13 14.93 -7.37
C GLU A 42 -14.68 14.45 -7.23
N GLN A 43 -13.78 14.93 -8.09
CA GLN A 43 -12.35 14.63 -7.98
C GLN A 43 -11.76 15.10 -6.65
N HIS A 44 -12.07 16.33 -6.24
CA HIS A 44 -11.62 16.87 -4.96
C HIS A 44 -12.21 16.11 -3.76
N ILE A 45 -13.48 15.71 -3.82
CA ILE A 45 -14.11 14.88 -2.78
C ILE A 45 -13.35 13.56 -2.65
N SER A 46 -13.12 12.87 -3.77
CA SER A 46 -12.40 11.59 -3.78
C SER A 46 -10.96 11.71 -3.25
N GLU A 47 -10.27 12.79 -3.60
CA GLU A 47 -8.93 13.10 -3.09
C GLU A 47 -8.95 13.31 -1.57
N PHE A 48 -9.88 14.14 -1.06
CA PHE A 48 -10.00 14.39 0.38
C PHE A 48 -10.42 13.16 1.17
N GLU A 49 -11.32 12.33 0.64
CA GLU A 49 -11.71 11.07 1.27
C GLU A 49 -10.53 10.09 1.34
N THR A 50 -9.74 10.01 0.28
CA THR A 50 -8.52 9.19 0.27
C THR A 50 -7.52 9.70 1.29
N ARG A 51 -7.28 11.01 1.32
CA ARG A 51 -6.36 11.62 2.28
C ARG A 51 -6.80 11.43 3.72
N ASN A 52 -8.09 11.54 4.01
CA ASN A 52 -8.63 11.28 5.34
C ASN A 52 -8.45 9.83 5.77
N ARG A 53 -8.65 8.86 4.86
CA ARG A 53 -8.38 7.44 5.14
C ARG A 53 -6.91 7.19 5.44
N GLU A 54 -6.01 7.73 4.63
CA GLU A 54 -4.56 7.63 4.87
C GLU A 54 -4.16 8.20 6.24
N LEU A 55 -4.69 9.38 6.59
CA LEU A 55 -4.41 10.01 7.88
C LEU A 55 -4.97 9.21 9.06
N ALA A 56 -6.15 8.61 8.91
CA ALA A 56 -6.74 7.76 9.93
C ALA A 56 -5.89 6.50 10.16
N ASP A 57 -5.45 5.84 9.09
CA ASP A 57 -4.58 4.67 9.15
C ASP A 57 -3.21 5.02 9.76
N GLU A 58 -2.61 6.15 9.35
CA GLU A 58 -1.35 6.63 9.92
C GLU A 58 -1.48 6.91 11.42
N ASN A 59 -2.59 7.52 11.85
CA ASN A 59 -2.83 7.81 13.25
C ASN A 59 -3.04 6.52 14.06
N SER A 60 -3.79 5.56 13.52
CA SER A 60 -3.98 4.24 14.16
C SER A 60 -2.65 3.52 14.34
N LYS A 61 -1.80 3.52 13.32
CA LYS A 61 -0.48 2.88 13.39
C LYS A 61 0.43 3.56 14.41
N LYS A 62 0.47 4.90 14.42
CA LYS A 62 1.23 5.66 15.42
C LYS A 62 0.77 5.37 16.84
N LEU A 63 -0.54 5.20 17.04
CA LEU A 63 -1.09 4.83 18.33
C LEU A 63 -0.66 3.42 18.76
N GLU A 64 -0.69 2.45 17.84
CA GLU A 64 -0.21 1.10 18.08
C GLU A 64 1.29 1.08 18.43
N ASP A 65 2.12 1.77 17.64
CA ASP A 65 3.55 1.91 17.90
C ASP A 65 3.79 2.54 19.28
N PHE A 66 3.06 3.61 19.62
CA PHE A 66 3.15 4.26 20.92
C PHE A 66 2.81 3.30 22.08
N GLN A 67 1.73 2.53 21.93
CA GLN A 67 1.33 1.53 22.92
C GLN A 67 2.38 0.43 23.07
N TYR A 68 2.95 -0.06 21.96
CA TYR A 68 4.02 -1.05 21.97
C TYR A 68 5.26 -0.54 22.70
N TYR A 69 5.76 0.64 22.36
CA TYR A 69 6.98 1.19 22.98
C TYR A 69 6.80 1.60 24.45
N THR A 70 5.56 1.87 24.87
CA THR A 70 5.23 2.17 26.27
C THR A 70 4.89 0.90 27.06
N SER A 71 4.76 -0.25 26.39
CA SER A 71 4.36 -1.49 27.03
C SER A 71 5.44 -2.01 27.97
N ASN A 72 5.01 -2.70 29.04
CA ASN A 72 5.93 -3.30 30.00
C ASN A 72 6.79 -4.38 29.33
N GLU A 73 6.25 -5.10 28.35
CA GLU A 73 6.97 -6.12 27.59
C GLU A 73 8.13 -5.52 26.79
N TYR A 74 7.92 -4.36 26.15
CA TYR A 74 8.98 -3.67 25.43
C TYR A 74 10.05 -3.14 26.39
N ILE A 75 9.64 -2.54 27.50
CA ILE A 75 10.56 -2.05 28.54
C ILE A 75 11.40 -3.21 29.10
N GLU A 76 10.77 -4.33 29.43
CA GLU A 76 11.44 -5.53 29.93
C GLU A 76 12.40 -6.12 28.90
N LYS A 77 11.98 -6.22 27.63
CA LYS A 77 12.84 -6.66 26.53
C LYS A 77 14.10 -5.80 26.42
N ILE A 78 13.96 -4.48 26.44
CA ILE A 78 15.09 -3.55 26.36
C ILE A 78 15.96 -3.61 27.63
N ALA A 79 15.37 -3.73 28.81
CA ALA A 79 16.09 -3.90 30.07
C ALA A 79 16.93 -5.19 30.06
N LYS A 80 16.38 -6.31 29.59
CA LYS A 80 17.09 -7.59 29.44
C LYS A 80 18.21 -7.49 28.41
N GLN A 81 17.93 -6.93 27.23
CA GLN A 81 18.90 -6.85 26.12
C GLN A 81 20.07 -5.90 26.41
N ASN A 82 19.81 -4.73 26.98
CA ASN A 82 20.83 -3.68 27.11
C ASN A 82 21.48 -3.65 28.49
N LEU A 83 20.75 -4.02 29.53
CA LEU A 83 21.22 -3.91 30.91
C LEU A 83 21.49 -5.29 31.53
N GLY A 84 21.18 -6.38 30.82
CA GLY A 84 21.33 -7.75 31.33
C GLY A 84 20.49 -7.99 32.60
N LEU A 85 19.43 -7.19 32.81
CA LEU A 85 18.59 -7.27 34.00
C LEU A 85 17.73 -8.52 33.93
N ILE A 86 17.62 -9.22 35.06
CA ILE A 86 16.86 -10.46 35.22
C ILE A 86 15.74 -10.18 36.22
N SER A 87 14.52 -10.59 35.89
CA SER A 87 13.36 -10.40 36.78
C SER A 87 13.39 -11.41 37.91
N ASP A 88 12.81 -11.06 39.07
CA ASP A 88 12.77 -11.96 40.24
C ASP A 88 12.06 -13.28 39.91
N GLY A 89 12.79 -14.40 40.03
CA GLY A 89 12.28 -15.76 39.73
C GLY A 89 12.64 -16.32 38.36
N GLU A 90 13.38 -15.59 37.52
CA GLU A 90 13.83 -16.04 36.21
C GLU A 90 15.17 -16.80 36.29
N GLN A 91 15.26 -18.01 35.70
CA GLN A 91 16.45 -18.87 35.74
C GLN A 91 17.29 -18.66 34.47
N VAL A 92 18.50 -18.10 34.63
CA VAL A 92 19.46 -17.95 33.54
C VAL A 92 20.24 -19.25 33.33
N ILE A 93 20.19 -19.77 32.11
CA ILE A 93 21.00 -20.92 31.69
C ILE A 93 22.23 -20.37 30.96
N ILE A 94 23.39 -20.51 31.58
CA ILE A 94 24.68 -20.19 30.97
C ILE A 94 25.14 -21.46 30.26
N ILE A 95 25.19 -21.45 28.93
CA ILE A 95 25.74 -22.55 28.14
C ILE A 95 27.24 -22.30 28.04
N PRO A 96 28.09 -23.12 28.68
CA PRO A 96 29.54 -22.99 28.54
C PRO A 96 29.95 -23.27 27.10
N ASP A 97 30.85 -22.44 26.55
CA ASP A 97 31.32 -22.54 25.16
C ASP A 97 31.93 -23.90 24.81
N GLU A 98 32.33 -24.70 25.81
CA GLU A 98 32.88 -26.05 25.62
C GLU A 98 31.86 -27.04 25.04
N ASP A 99 30.56 -26.82 25.24
CA ASP A 99 29.49 -27.68 24.72
C ASP A 99 28.98 -27.26 23.32
N LEU A 100 29.46 -26.12 22.78
CA LEU A 100 29.19 -25.72 21.39
C LEU A 100 30.05 -26.48 20.35
N ILE A 101 30.97 -27.34 20.81
CA ILE A 101 31.88 -28.10 19.95
C ILE A 101 31.20 -29.31 19.28
N ILE A 102 29.96 -29.69 19.66
CA ILE A 102 29.32 -30.91 19.14
C ILE A 102 28.54 -30.68 17.82
N LEU A 103 28.44 -29.45 17.30
CA LEU A 103 27.77 -29.17 16.02
C LEU A 103 28.65 -28.52 14.94
N SER A 104 29.97 -28.58 15.06
CA SER A 104 30.86 -28.40 13.91
C SER A 104 30.98 -29.73 13.17
N GLU A 105 29.99 -30.09 12.37
CA GLU A 105 30.24 -31.00 11.24
C GLU A 105 31.28 -30.32 10.36
N ASP A 106 32.54 -30.77 10.48
CA ASP A 106 33.72 -30.47 9.65
C ASP A 106 33.50 -29.35 8.62
N GLU A 107 33.76 -28.10 9.02
CA GLU A 107 33.72 -26.94 8.10
C GLU A 107 34.59 -27.18 6.85
N ASP A 108 35.70 -27.91 7.01
CA ASP A 108 36.58 -28.33 5.92
C ASP A 108 35.92 -29.34 4.96
N ALA A 109 35.08 -30.25 5.48
CA ALA A 109 34.34 -31.20 4.65
C ALA A 109 33.17 -30.53 3.92
N LEU A 110 32.52 -29.54 4.55
CA LEU A 110 31.48 -28.73 3.92
C LEU A 110 32.05 -27.86 2.80
N ALA A 111 33.16 -27.16 3.04
CA ALA A 111 33.83 -26.34 2.02
C ALA A 111 34.28 -27.18 0.80
N ALA A 112 34.89 -28.35 1.04
CA ALA A 112 35.24 -29.29 -0.04
C ALA A 112 34.00 -29.80 -0.80
N SER A 113 32.88 -30.01 -0.10
CA SER A 113 31.63 -30.44 -0.73
C SER A 113 30.99 -29.34 -1.60
N GLU A 114 31.17 -28.06 -1.25
CA GLU A 114 30.63 -26.93 -1.99
C GLU A 114 31.34 -26.68 -3.31
N GLU A 115 32.67 -26.79 -3.34
CA GLU A 115 33.45 -26.68 -4.58
C GLU A 115 33.09 -27.80 -5.56
N ILE A 116 32.93 -29.03 -5.06
CA ILE A 116 32.50 -30.18 -5.85
C ILE A 116 31.07 -29.98 -6.38
N ARG A 117 30.17 -29.43 -5.55
CA ARG A 117 28.77 -29.13 -5.92
C ARG A 117 28.69 -27.99 -6.93
N ALA A 118 29.58 -26.99 -6.86
CA ALA A 118 29.64 -25.88 -7.81
C ALA A 118 29.93 -26.37 -9.24
N SER A 119 30.82 -27.35 -9.37
CA SER A 119 31.21 -28.00 -10.63
C SER A 119 30.11 -28.85 -11.30
N TRP A 120 28.99 -29.13 -10.62
CA TRP A 120 27.94 -29.96 -11.19
C TRP A 120 27.03 -29.21 -12.19
N PRO A 121 26.59 -29.90 -13.27
CA PRO A 121 25.53 -29.39 -14.13
C PRO A 121 24.22 -29.15 -13.37
N ASN A 122 23.49 -28.10 -13.76
CA ASN A 122 22.23 -27.69 -13.11
C ASN A 122 21.23 -28.84 -12.92
N PRO A 123 20.99 -29.75 -13.88
CA PRO A 123 20.05 -30.86 -13.70
C PRO A 123 20.36 -31.76 -12.50
N LYS A 124 21.65 -32.02 -12.24
CA LYS A 124 22.10 -32.84 -11.11
C LYS A 124 21.88 -32.15 -9.76
N LYS A 125 22.04 -30.81 -9.72
CA LYS A 125 21.77 -29.98 -8.53
C LYS A 125 20.29 -30.06 -8.14
N TRP A 126 19.39 -29.87 -9.11
CA TRP A 126 17.94 -29.97 -8.89
C TRP A 126 17.51 -31.36 -8.45
N TRP A 127 18.02 -32.41 -9.09
CA TRP A 127 17.70 -33.78 -8.68
C TRP A 127 18.07 -34.05 -7.22
N LYS A 128 19.27 -33.63 -6.80
CA LYS A 128 19.66 -33.80 -5.39
C LYS A 128 18.79 -32.96 -4.45
N PHE A 129 18.51 -31.70 -4.80
CA PHE A 129 17.64 -30.84 -3.99
C PHE A 129 16.25 -31.44 -3.71
N PHE A 130 15.62 -32.07 -4.71
CA PHE A 130 14.28 -32.63 -4.54
C PHE A 130 14.26 -34.02 -3.89
N PHE A 131 15.30 -34.83 -4.11
CA PHE A 131 15.28 -36.26 -3.79
C PHE A 131 16.29 -36.70 -2.71
N SER A 132 17.18 -35.83 -2.21
CA SER A 132 17.95 -36.14 -0.98
C SER A 132 17.21 -35.74 0.29
N TYR A 133 17.58 -36.34 1.41
CA TYR A 133 17.05 -36.02 2.72
C TYR A 133 17.24 -34.53 3.02
N ASN A 134 16.12 -33.81 3.17
CA ASN A 134 16.08 -32.41 3.55
C ASN A 134 15.49 -32.36 4.97
N PRO A 135 16.25 -31.91 5.99
CA PRO A 135 15.77 -31.84 7.37
C PRO A 135 14.63 -30.82 7.57
N TYR A 136 14.26 -30.05 6.55
CA TYR A 136 13.14 -29.11 6.56
C TYR A 136 11.91 -29.58 5.76
N LYS A 137 11.86 -30.86 5.34
CA LYS A 137 10.60 -31.49 4.92
C LYS A 137 9.78 -31.76 6.18
N VAL A 138 8.76 -30.94 6.41
CA VAL A 138 7.64 -31.25 7.31
C VAL A 138 6.80 -32.36 6.69
#